data_AF-A0A2V7YLR9-F1
#
_entry.id   AF-A0A2V7YLR9-F1
#
_cell.length_a   1.000
_cell.length_b   1.000
_cell.length_c   1.000
_cell.angle_alpha   90.00
_cell.angle_beta   90.00
_cell.angle_gamma   90.00
#
_symmetry.space_group_name_H-M   'P 1'
#
loop_
_entity.id
_entity.type
_entity.pdbx_description
1 polymer ?
#
loop_
_entity_poly.entity_id
_entity_poly.type
_entity_poly.pdbx_seq_one_letter_code
_entity_poly.pdbx_strand_id
1 'polypeptide(L)'
;MNELRGDRGLNYGDYSYIEYLQSPPNVTTPPPNVPRREQYFSVWIRPVVPADAHFALRAGLYEVQRLREKGMTEAEFNLTRDFLLNYSKLFAQSPWDRLGYAMDSKFYGMPYYIDEIQARLPKLTVADVNAAIKKYLSTDNYEAVMVTANAQQLKETLQKDEPSPKTYNSQVDPKVTEADKIIVPLKVAPTKIDVVPVAEVFQK
;
A
#
# COMPACT_ATOMS: atom_id res chain seq x y z
N MET A 1 -1.42 3.37 -9.88
CA MET A 1 -0.89 1.99 -9.88
C MET A 1 -0.64 1.48 -11.30
N ASN A 2 -0.07 2.32 -12.17
CA ASN A 2 0.39 1.86 -13.48
C ASN A 2 1.90 1.59 -13.46
N GLU A 3 2.67 2.29 -12.62
CA GLU A 3 4.13 2.23 -12.60
C GLU A 3 4.74 0.82 -12.44
N LEU A 4 4.27 0.03 -11.46
CA LEU A 4 4.86 -1.28 -11.13
C LEU A 4 4.25 -2.39 -12.01
N ARG A 5 2.95 -2.64 -11.88
CA ARG A 5 2.25 -3.63 -12.71
C ARG A 5 2.21 -3.26 -14.20
N GLY A 6 1.75 -2.07 -14.53
CA GLY A 6 1.42 -1.67 -15.91
C GLY A 6 2.66 -1.40 -16.76
N ASP A 7 3.49 -0.46 -16.33
CA ASP A 7 4.58 0.09 -17.12
C ASP A 7 5.84 -0.80 -17.05
N ARG A 8 6.04 -1.49 -15.91
CA ARG A 8 7.19 -2.40 -15.70
C ARG A 8 6.87 -3.88 -15.87
N GLY A 9 5.59 -4.26 -15.92
CA GLY A 9 5.20 -5.68 -15.91
C GLY A 9 5.80 -6.44 -14.71
N LEU A 10 5.97 -5.77 -13.57
CA LEU A 10 6.73 -6.30 -12.43
C LEU A 10 6.02 -7.47 -11.75
N ASN A 11 4.70 -7.41 -11.68
CA ASN A 11 3.88 -8.26 -10.83
C ASN A 11 2.42 -8.32 -11.31
N TYR A 12 1.59 -9.08 -10.59
CA TYR A 12 0.15 -9.12 -10.84
C TYR A 12 -0.60 -7.95 -10.20
N GLY A 13 -0.19 -7.38 -9.07
CA GLY A 13 -1.02 -6.38 -8.42
C GLY A 13 -0.36 -5.66 -7.26
N ASP A 14 -0.62 -4.36 -7.23
CA ASP A 14 -0.16 -3.42 -6.22
C ASP A 14 -1.37 -2.83 -5.51
N TYR A 15 -1.33 -2.76 -4.17
CA TYR A 15 -2.42 -2.20 -3.36
C TYR A 15 -1.84 -1.38 -2.23
N SER A 16 -2.57 -0.38 -1.77
CA SER A 16 -2.23 0.39 -0.57
C SER A 16 -3.42 0.47 0.36
N TYR A 17 -3.19 0.30 1.66
CA TYR A 17 -4.22 0.37 2.68
C TYR A 17 -3.80 1.34 3.77
N ILE A 18 -4.73 2.17 4.23
CA ILE A 18 -4.55 3.11 5.35
C ILE A 18 -5.00 2.51 6.69
N GLU A 19 -5.45 1.25 6.67
CA GLU A 19 -5.91 0.52 7.84
C GLU A 19 -5.67 -0.99 7.68
N TYR A 20 -5.74 -1.70 8.81
CA TYR A 20 -5.67 -3.15 8.86
C TYR A 20 -6.82 -3.78 8.06
N LEU A 21 -6.47 -4.43 6.94
CA LEU A 21 -7.42 -5.22 6.18
C LEU A 21 -7.52 -6.63 6.78
N GLN A 22 -8.61 -6.91 7.51
CA GLN A 22 -8.88 -8.26 8.00
C GLN A 22 -9.40 -9.17 6.89
N SER A 23 -8.93 -10.41 6.84
CA SER A 23 -9.44 -11.47 5.95
C SER A 23 -9.29 -11.28 4.42
N PRO A 24 -8.20 -10.66 3.89
CA PRO A 24 -7.92 -10.75 2.46
C PRO A 24 -7.63 -12.22 2.06
N PRO A 25 -7.98 -12.67 0.85
CA PRO A 25 -8.58 -11.92 -0.26
C PRO A 25 -10.13 -11.92 -0.25
N ASN A 26 -10.77 -12.41 0.82
CA ASN A 26 -12.23 -12.60 0.85
C ASN A 26 -13.02 -11.29 1.01
N VAL A 27 -12.32 -10.18 1.23
CA VAL A 27 -12.88 -8.83 1.30
C VAL A 27 -12.14 -7.90 0.33
N THR A 28 -12.88 -6.96 -0.25
CA THR A 28 -12.35 -5.91 -1.14
C THR A 28 -12.37 -4.53 -0.48
N THR A 29 -13.06 -4.40 0.64
CA THR A 29 -13.10 -3.20 1.49
C THR A 29 -12.86 -3.60 2.95
N PRO A 30 -12.34 -2.70 3.79
CA PRO A 30 -12.22 -2.91 5.22
C PRO A 30 -13.59 -3.29 5.82
N PRO A 31 -13.73 -4.49 6.42
CA PRO A 31 -15.00 -4.89 7.01
C PRO A 31 -15.23 -4.14 8.33
N PRO A 32 -16.47 -3.85 8.73
CA PRO A 32 -16.74 -3.32 10.06
C PRO A 32 -16.46 -4.37 11.15
N ASN A 33 -16.41 -3.94 12.41
CA ASN A 33 -16.10 -4.74 13.60
C ASN A 33 -14.63 -5.16 13.73
N VAL A 34 -13.72 -4.43 13.08
CA VAL A 34 -12.27 -4.62 13.21
C VAL A 34 -11.56 -3.39 13.78
N PRO A 35 -12.15 -2.64 14.72
CA PRO A 35 -11.58 -1.36 15.11
C PRO A 35 -10.25 -1.56 15.83
N ARG A 36 -9.30 -0.65 15.58
CA ARG A 36 -7.99 -0.65 16.23
C ARG A 36 -7.71 0.70 16.84
N ARG A 37 -6.96 0.70 17.95
CA ARG A 37 -6.45 1.94 18.55
C ARG A 37 -5.38 2.60 17.68
N GLU A 38 -4.67 1.79 16.91
CA GLU A 38 -3.60 2.20 16.01
C GLU A 38 -3.75 1.47 14.68
N GLN A 39 -3.64 2.21 13.58
CA GLN A 39 -3.65 1.70 12.22
C GLN A 39 -2.27 1.87 11.60
N TYR A 40 -1.99 1.09 10.56
CA TYR A 40 -0.78 1.22 9.77
C TYR A 40 -1.11 1.54 8.32
N PHE A 41 -0.21 2.25 7.66
CA PHE A 41 -0.19 2.32 6.21
C PHE A 41 0.60 1.13 5.67
N SER A 42 0.06 0.43 4.67
CA SER A 42 0.76 -0.68 4.04
C SER A 42 0.66 -0.62 2.52
N VAL A 43 1.70 -1.13 1.87
CA VAL A 43 1.76 -1.36 0.43
C VAL A 43 1.97 -2.84 0.19
N TRP A 44 1.15 -3.42 -0.68
CA TRP A 44 1.14 -4.85 -1.00
C TRP A 44 1.50 -5.01 -2.46
N ILE A 45 2.60 -5.71 -2.75
CA ILE A 45 3.10 -5.95 -4.10
C ILE A 45 3.13 -7.47 -4.30
N ARG A 46 2.28 -8.03 -5.17
CA ARG A 46 2.18 -9.50 -5.29
C ARG A 46 1.64 -10.03 -6.62
N PRO A 47 2.00 -11.29 -6.97
CA PRO A 47 3.32 -11.89 -6.73
C PRO A 47 4.41 -11.17 -7.54
N VAL A 48 5.63 -11.18 -7.01
CA VAL A 48 6.85 -10.71 -7.69
C VAL A 48 7.71 -11.94 -8.00
N VAL A 49 8.36 -11.97 -9.17
CA VAL A 49 9.34 -13.03 -9.47
C VAL A 49 10.55 -12.90 -8.52
N PRO A 50 11.14 -14.00 -8.02
CA PRO A 50 12.20 -13.91 -7.01
C PRO A 50 13.39 -13.03 -7.40
N ALA A 51 13.76 -13.01 -8.69
CA ALA A 51 14.85 -12.19 -9.21
C ALA A 51 14.62 -10.68 -9.07
N ASP A 52 13.36 -10.24 -9.06
CA ASP A 52 12.99 -8.82 -9.01
C ASP A 52 12.62 -8.36 -7.59
N ALA A 53 12.71 -9.22 -6.56
CA ALA A 53 12.23 -8.93 -5.21
C ALA A 53 12.88 -7.68 -4.58
N HIS A 54 14.20 -7.52 -4.75
CA HIS A 54 14.92 -6.36 -4.21
C HIS A 54 14.57 -5.07 -4.95
N PHE A 55 14.43 -5.14 -6.28
CA PHE A 55 13.94 -4.01 -7.08
C PHE A 55 12.52 -3.63 -6.66
N ALA A 56 11.63 -4.61 -6.46
CA ALA A 56 10.25 -4.37 -6.06
C ALA A 56 10.15 -3.65 -4.71
N LEU A 57 10.98 -4.03 -3.72
CA LEU A 57 11.06 -3.31 -2.45
C LEU A 57 11.46 -1.83 -2.67
N ARG A 58 12.54 -1.59 -3.43
CA ARG A 58 13.02 -0.24 -3.74
C ARG A 58 11.97 0.59 -4.46
N ALA A 59 11.30 0.00 -5.45
CA ALA A 59 10.28 0.66 -6.24
C ALA A 59 9.04 1.00 -5.38
N GLY A 60 8.65 0.10 -4.47
CA GLY A 60 7.59 0.38 -3.48
C GLY A 60 7.93 1.56 -2.57
N LEU A 61 9.14 1.58 -2.01
CA LEU A 61 9.63 2.70 -1.17
C LEU A 61 9.68 4.01 -1.96
N TYR A 62 10.21 3.96 -3.19
CA TYR A 62 10.27 5.10 -4.09
C TYR A 62 8.88 5.68 -4.37
N GLU A 63 7.87 4.86 -4.69
CA GLU A 63 6.52 5.35 -4.99
C GLU A 63 5.85 6.01 -3.77
N VAL A 64 6.06 5.45 -2.57
CA VAL A 64 5.56 6.08 -1.34
C VAL A 64 6.24 7.42 -1.10
N GLN A 65 7.56 7.50 -1.25
CA GLN A 65 8.31 8.74 -1.08
C GLN A 65 7.93 9.78 -2.15
N ARG A 66 7.78 9.35 -3.41
CA ARG A 66 7.34 10.21 -4.52
C ARG A 66 5.96 10.79 -4.23
N LEU A 67 5.01 9.97 -3.75
CA LEU A 67 3.68 10.43 -3.37
C LEU A 67 3.76 11.44 -2.21
N ARG A 68 4.61 11.18 -1.22
CA ARG A 68 4.83 12.09 -0.09
C ARG A 68 5.38 13.45 -0.52
N GLU A 69 6.32 13.47 -1.46
CA GLU A 69 7.00 14.67 -1.92
C GLU A 69 6.17 15.48 -2.91
N LYS A 70 5.57 14.80 -3.89
CA LYS A 70 4.86 15.45 -5.01
C LYS A 70 3.38 15.63 -4.74
N GLY A 71 2.81 14.84 -3.83
CA GLY A 71 1.37 14.79 -3.59
C GLY A 71 0.59 14.21 -4.77
N MET A 72 -0.74 14.23 -4.63
CA MET A 72 -1.69 13.95 -5.70
C MET A 72 -1.92 15.22 -6.52
N THR A 73 -2.15 15.03 -7.82
CA THR A 73 -2.68 16.08 -8.71
C THR A 73 -4.17 16.32 -8.44
N GLU A 74 -4.68 17.47 -8.85
CA GLU A 74 -6.11 17.79 -8.74
C GLU A 74 -7.00 16.82 -9.54
N ALA A 75 -6.51 16.35 -10.69
CA ALA A 75 -7.22 15.37 -11.51
C ALA A 75 -7.34 14.01 -10.79
N GLU A 76 -6.24 13.50 -10.22
CA GLU A 76 -6.24 12.25 -9.43
C GLU A 76 -7.13 12.37 -8.19
N PHE A 77 -7.09 13.52 -7.52
CA PHE A 77 -7.94 13.81 -6.36
C PHE A 77 -9.43 13.76 -6.73
N ASN A 78 -9.84 14.51 -7.76
CA ASN A 78 -11.25 14.58 -8.16
C ASN A 78 -11.76 13.20 -8.61
N LEU A 79 -10.98 12.48 -9.42
CA LEU A 79 -11.33 11.11 -9.85
C LEU A 79 -11.53 10.19 -8.64
N THR A 80 -10.62 10.22 -7.68
CA THR A 80 -10.66 9.35 -6.49
C THR A 80 -11.81 9.74 -5.56
N ARG A 81 -12.03 11.04 -5.33
CA ARG A 81 -13.12 11.56 -4.50
C ARG A 81 -14.48 11.13 -5.05
N ASP A 82 -14.69 11.30 -6.35
CA ASP A 82 -15.96 10.99 -7.01
C ASP A 82 -16.21 9.48 -7.04
N PHE A 83 -15.16 8.67 -7.22
CA PHE A 83 -15.24 7.22 -7.07
C PHE A 83 -15.68 6.84 -5.64
N LEU A 84 -15.01 7.36 -4.60
CA LEU A 84 -15.29 7.03 -3.20
C LEU A 84 -16.68 7.49 -2.75
N LEU A 85 -17.15 8.67 -3.20
CA LEU A 85 -18.50 9.16 -2.91
C LEU A 85 -19.59 8.20 -3.37
N ASN A 86 -19.39 7.56 -4.53
CA ASN A 86 -20.34 6.60 -5.08
C ASN A 86 -20.13 5.20 -4.52
N TYR A 87 -18.88 4.76 -4.40
CA TYR A 87 -18.53 3.43 -3.95
C TYR A 87 -18.89 3.19 -2.48
N SER A 88 -18.72 4.20 -1.62
CA SER A 88 -19.08 4.11 -0.19
C SER A 88 -20.56 3.83 0.07
N LYS A 89 -21.46 4.12 -0.89
CA LYS A 89 -22.89 3.77 -0.80
C LYS A 89 -23.13 2.27 -0.78
N LEU A 90 -22.16 1.49 -1.25
CA LEU A 90 -22.22 0.03 -1.28
C LEU A 90 -21.71 -0.62 0.02
N PHE A 91 -21.21 0.16 0.98
CA PHE A 91 -20.58 -0.40 2.19
C PHE A 91 -21.60 -0.93 3.19
N ALA A 92 -22.77 -0.31 3.30
CA ALA A 92 -23.77 -0.61 4.32
C ALA A 92 -25.06 -1.24 3.72
N GLN A 93 -24.88 -2.21 2.83
CA GLN A 93 -25.98 -2.83 2.08
C GLN A 93 -26.87 -3.72 2.93
N SER A 94 -26.31 -4.44 3.92
CA SER A 94 -27.09 -5.30 4.82
C SER A 94 -27.34 -4.67 6.20
N PRO A 95 -28.35 -5.16 6.96
CA PRO A 95 -28.51 -4.78 8.37
C PRO A 95 -27.28 -5.06 9.23
N TRP A 96 -26.52 -6.12 8.92
CA TRP A 96 -25.29 -6.47 9.63
C TRP A 96 -24.18 -5.46 9.40
N ASP A 97 -23.99 -5.00 8.16
CA ASP A 97 -22.99 -3.97 7.85
C ASP A 97 -23.32 -2.67 8.57
N ARG A 98 -24.60 -2.25 8.54
CA ARG A 98 -25.06 -1.03 9.22
C ARG A 98 -24.83 -1.10 10.73
N LEU A 99 -25.15 -2.24 11.35
CA LEU A 99 -24.88 -2.45 12.77
C LEU A 99 -23.37 -2.38 13.06
N GLY A 100 -22.55 -3.04 12.24
CA GLY A 100 -21.10 -3.03 12.39
C GLY A 100 -20.52 -1.62 12.32
N TYR A 101 -20.89 -0.83 11.31
CA TYR A 101 -20.43 0.57 11.22
C TYR A 101 -20.93 1.42 12.38
N ALA A 102 -22.14 1.18 12.90
CA ALA A 102 -22.65 1.90 14.07
C ALA A 102 -21.85 1.54 15.34
N MET A 103 -21.48 0.28 15.52
CA MET A 103 -20.62 -0.18 16.60
C MET A 103 -19.23 0.43 16.51
N ASP A 104 -18.61 0.42 15.33
CA ASP A 104 -17.30 1.03 15.11
C ASP A 104 -17.33 2.55 15.33
N SER A 105 -18.38 3.23 14.87
CA SER A 105 -18.55 4.68 15.10
C SER A 105 -18.61 4.99 16.61
N LYS A 106 -19.32 4.16 17.38
CA LYS A 106 -19.37 4.28 18.84
C LYS A 106 -18.01 3.98 19.49
N PHE A 107 -17.27 2.99 18.99
CA PHE A 107 -15.93 2.68 19.46
C PHE A 107 -14.97 3.86 19.27
N TYR A 108 -15.00 4.50 18.09
CA TYR A 108 -14.17 5.66 17.77
C TYR A 108 -14.70 7.00 18.32
N GLY A 109 -15.88 7.00 18.95
CA GLY A 109 -16.49 8.23 19.49
C GLY A 109 -16.91 9.23 18.41
N MET A 110 -17.30 8.75 17.24
CA MET A 110 -17.67 9.57 16.09
C MET A 110 -19.13 9.38 15.67
N PRO A 111 -19.72 10.32 14.89
CA PRO A 111 -21.01 10.11 14.24
C PRO A 111 -20.97 8.90 13.30
N TYR A 112 -22.14 8.46 12.82
CA TYR A 112 -22.23 7.28 11.96
C TYR A 112 -21.32 7.43 10.73
N TYR A 113 -20.35 6.52 10.59
CA TYR A 113 -19.25 6.63 9.64
C TYR A 113 -19.68 6.86 8.18
N ILE A 114 -20.74 6.19 7.74
CA ILE A 114 -21.24 6.32 6.37
C ILE A 114 -21.78 7.74 6.10
N ASP A 115 -22.43 8.34 7.09
CA ASP A 115 -22.94 9.72 6.99
C ASP A 115 -21.79 10.72 6.98
N GLU A 116 -20.75 10.47 7.78
CA GLU A 116 -19.52 11.29 7.80
C GLU A 116 -18.82 11.32 6.44
N ILE A 117 -18.76 10.19 5.72
CA ILE A 117 -18.22 10.15 4.35
C ILE A 117 -19.02 11.11 3.45
N GLN A 118 -20.35 11.01 3.45
CA GLN A 118 -21.21 11.85 2.61
C GLN A 118 -21.13 13.34 3.00
N ALA A 119 -20.92 13.66 4.28
CA ALA A 119 -20.85 15.03 4.76
C ALA A 119 -19.48 15.70 4.53
N ARG A 120 -18.39 14.93 4.58
CA ARG A 120 -17.02 15.46 4.60
C ARG A 120 -16.29 15.33 3.28
N LEU A 121 -16.47 14.22 2.56
CA LEU A 121 -15.76 13.97 1.31
C LEU A 121 -16.04 15.02 0.22
N PRO A 122 -17.26 15.60 0.09
CA PRO A 122 -17.50 16.71 -0.85
C PRO A 122 -16.80 18.03 -0.50
N LYS A 123 -16.44 18.22 0.77
CA LYS A 123 -15.79 19.44 1.28
C LYS A 123 -14.26 19.32 1.28
N LEU A 124 -13.74 18.11 1.10
CA LEU A 124 -12.31 17.83 1.10
C LEU A 124 -11.65 18.48 -0.11
N THR A 125 -10.43 18.97 0.06
CA THR A 125 -9.62 19.54 -1.02
C THR A 125 -8.37 18.69 -1.26
N VAL A 126 -7.76 18.85 -2.45
CA VAL A 126 -6.45 18.23 -2.76
C VAL A 126 -5.36 18.71 -1.79
N ALA A 127 -5.46 19.95 -1.31
CA ALA A 127 -4.52 20.49 -0.32
C ALA A 127 -4.62 19.76 1.03
N ASP A 128 -5.83 19.44 1.49
CA ASP A 128 -6.05 18.68 2.73
C ASP A 128 -5.43 17.28 2.64
N VAL A 129 -5.63 16.60 1.50
CA VAL A 129 -5.09 15.26 1.25
C VAL A 129 -3.56 15.30 1.17
N ASN A 130 -3.00 16.25 0.41
CA ASN A 130 -1.55 16.38 0.29
C ASN A 130 -0.89 16.78 1.62
N ALA A 131 -1.56 17.57 2.46
CA ALA A 131 -1.10 17.87 3.81
C ALA A 131 -1.07 16.61 4.69
N ALA A 132 -2.10 15.77 4.62
CA ALA A 132 -2.14 14.50 5.36
C ALA A 132 -1.06 13.52 4.86
N ILE A 133 -0.91 13.37 3.54
CA ILE A 133 0.13 12.54 2.91
C ILE A 133 1.52 12.95 3.40
N LYS A 134 1.84 14.26 3.34
CA LYS A 134 3.15 14.78 3.75
C LYS A 134 3.42 14.58 5.24
N LYS A 135 2.38 14.67 6.07
CA LYS A 135 2.48 14.54 7.52
C LYS A 135 2.66 13.09 7.98
N TYR A 136 1.93 12.15 7.39
CA TYR A 136 1.80 10.78 7.93
C TYR A 136 2.49 9.70 7.12
N LEU A 137 2.63 9.84 5.79
CA LEU A 137 3.40 8.87 5.01
C LEU A 137 4.89 9.12 5.22
N SER A 138 5.64 8.06 5.46
CA SER A 138 7.09 8.07 5.57
C SER A 138 7.64 6.69 5.20
N THR A 139 8.83 6.68 4.61
CA THR A 139 9.65 5.49 4.39
C THR A 139 10.91 5.50 5.27
N ASP A 140 11.01 6.45 6.20
CA ASP A 140 12.18 6.59 7.08
C ASP A 140 12.25 5.45 8.09
N ASN A 141 11.09 4.97 8.54
CA ASN A 141 10.93 3.77 9.35
C ASN A 141 9.84 2.90 8.72
N TYR A 142 10.20 1.70 8.29
CA TYR A 142 9.25 0.76 7.69
C TYR A 142 9.55 -0.67 8.13
N GLU A 143 8.53 -1.51 8.05
CA GLU A 143 8.66 -2.96 8.15
C GLU A 143 8.31 -3.59 6.81
N ALA A 144 9.10 -4.55 6.36
CA ALA A 144 8.84 -5.31 5.15
C ALA A 144 8.74 -6.79 5.48
N VAL A 145 7.60 -7.38 5.13
CA VAL A 145 7.37 -8.83 5.26
C VAL A 145 7.34 -9.43 3.86
N MET A 146 8.20 -10.41 3.62
CA MET A 146 8.32 -11.08 2.33
C MET A 146 8.16 -12.59 2.51
N VAL A 147 7.28 -13.19 1.71
CA VAL A 147 7.09 -14.64 1.66
C VAL A 147 7.80 -15.17 0.41
N THR A 148 8.83 -16.00 0.61
CA THR A 148 9.66 -16.53 -0.48
C THR A 148 10.16 -17.94 -0.16
N ALA A 149 10.41 -18.73 -1.19
CA ALA A 149 11.02 -20.06 -1.04
C ALA A 149 12.50 -19.97 -0.64
N ASN A 150 13.23 -18.94 -1.10
CA ASN A 150 14.67 -18.79 -0.89
C ASN A 150 14.99 -17.62 0.05
N ALA A 151 14.45 -17.65 1.28
CA ALA A 151 14.54 -16.54 2.22
C ALA A 151 15.98 -16.17 2.60
N GLN A 152 16.88 -17.17 2.73
CA GLN A 152 18.28 -16.93 3.07
C GLN A 152 19.02 -16.17 1.96
N GLN A 153 18.82 -16.56 0.70
CA GLN A 153 19.40 -15.86 -0.45
C GLN A 153 18.87 -14.42 -0.53
N LEU A 154 17.57 -14.22 -0.33
CA LEU A 154 16.98 -12.89 -0.34
C LEU A 154 17.54 -12.02 0.79
N LYS A 155 17.71 -12.57 2.00
CA LYS A 155 18.36 -11.89 3.12
C LYS A 155 19.76 -11.41 2.75
N GLU A 156 20.59 -12.26 2.15
CA GLU A 156 21.94 -11.90 1.72
C GLU A 156 21.93 -10.77 0.67
N THR A 157 21.03 -10.85 -0.31
CA THR A 157 20.85 -9.79 -1.31
C THR A 157 20.46 -8.45 -0.68
N LEU A 158 19.50 -8.46 0.25
CA LEU A 158 19.04 -7.26 0.96
C LEU A 158 20.13 -6.67 1.88
N GLN A 159 20.95 -7.52 2.51
CA GLN A 159 22.06 -7.09 3.36
C GLN A 159 23.20 -6.44 2.56
N LYS A 160 23.52 -6.96 1.36
CA LYS A 160 24.50 -6.34 0.47
C LYS A 160 24.01 -4.99 -0.06
N ASP A 161 22.70 -4.87 -0.27
CA ASP A 161 22.04 -3.67 -0.78
C ASP A 161 22.69 -3.13 -2.07
N GLU A 162 23.20 -4.03 -2.91
CA GLU A 162 23.79 -3.72 -4.22
C GLU A 162 22.71 -3.28 -5.21
N PRO A 163 23.04 -2.49 -6.26
CA PRO A 163 22.10 -2.13 -7.31
C PRO A 163 21.36 -3.35 -7.87
N SER A 164 20.04 -3.26 -8.00
CA SER A 164 19.17 -4.39 -8.39
C SER A 164 18.42 -4.04 -9.69
N PRO A 165 19.07 -4.11 -10.86
CA PRO A 165 18.41 -3.81 -12.13
C PRO A 165 17.34 -4.86 -12.45
N LYS A 166 16.17 -4.41 -12.90
CA LYS A 166 15.15 -5.28 -13.47
C LYS A 166 15.49 -5.62 -14.92
N THR A 167 15.33 -6.89 -15.28
CA THR A 167 15.36 -7.31 -16.68
C THR A 167 13.93 -7.32 -17.25
N TYR A 168 13.78 -6.80 -18.46
CA TYR A 168 12.49 -6.71 -19.17
C TYR A 168 12.44 -7.73 -20.31
N ASN A 169 11.30 -8.42 -20.42
CA ASN A 169 11.08 -9.42 -21.47
C ASN A 169 10.59 -8.82 -22.79
N SER A 170 10.31 -7.52 -22.81
CA SER A 170 9.83 -6.77 -23.96
C SER A 170 10.40 -5.35 -23.94
N GLN A 171 10.28 -4.64 -25.06
CA GLN A 171 10.60 -3.22 -25.09
C GLN A 171 9.67 -2.46 -24.14
N VAL A 172 10.27 -1.68 -23.24
CA VAL A 172 9.58 -0.78 -22.32
C VAL A 172 9.79 0.67 -22.73
N ASP A 173 8.86 1.55 -22.34
CA ASP A 173 8.98 2.98 -22.61
C ASP A 173 10.27 3.54 -21.99
N PRO A 174 11.06 4.36 -22.72
CA PRO A 174 12.27 4.99 -22.19
C PRO A 174 12.07 5.76 -20.87
N LYS A 175 10.87 6.28 -20.60
CA LYS A 175 10.55 6.93 -19.32
C LYS A 175 10.66 5.97 -18.13
N VAL A 176 10.31 4.70 -18.34
CA VAL A 176 10.38 3.66 -17.30
C VAL A 176 11.84 3.39 -16.96
N THR A 177 12.68 3.16 -17.97
CA THR A 177 14.10 2.87 -17.77
C THR A 177 14.87 4.08 -17.22
N GLU A 178 14.43 5.30 -17.52
CA GLU A 178 14.99 6.50 -16.88
C GLU A 178 14.61 6.59 -15.40
N ALA A 179 13.34 6.36 -15.05
CA ALA A 179 12.91 6.30 -13.66
C ALA A 179 13.64 5.20 -12.87
N ASP A 180 13.91 4.06 -13.50
CA ASP A 180 14.65 2.97 -12.88
C ASP A 180 16.08 3.35 -12.49
N LYS A 181 16.72 4.32 -13.16
CA LYS A 181 18.04 4.82 -12.75
C LYS A 181 18.03 5.46 -11.36
N ILE A 182 16.87 5.93 -10.90
CA ILE A 182 16.67 6.47 -9.55
C ILE A 182 16.36 5.33 -8.57
N ILE A 183 15.55 4.35 -8.99
CA ILE A 183 15.08 3.25 -8.13
C ILE A 183 16.19 2.23 -7.87
N VAL A 184 16.94 1.82 -8.90
CA VAL A 184 17.96 0.78 -8.86
C VAL A 184 19.02 1.01 -7.77
N PRO A 185 19.57 2.23 -7.57
CA PRO A 185 20.55 2.49 -6.52
C PRO A 185 19.93 2.85 -5.16
N LEU A 186 18.60 2.96 -5.04
CA LEU A 186 17.94 3.38 -3.81
C LEU A 186 18.27 2.42 -2.67
N LYS A 187 18.77 2.96 -1.55
CA LYS A 187 19.14 2.12 -0.41
C LYS A 187 17.91 1.73 0.40
N VAL A 188 17.82 0.43 0.72
CA VAL A 188 16.79 -0.10 1.62
C VAL A 188 17.29 -0.15 3.05
N ALA A 189 18.62 -0.17 3.25
CA ALA A 189 19.30 0.01 4.55
C ALA A 189 18.63 -0.75 5.73
N PRO A 190 18.46 -2.09 5.62
CA PRO A 190 17.74 -2.85 6.62
C PRO A 190 18.52 -2.87 7.94
N THR A 191 17.89 -2.46 9.04
CA THR A 191 18.50 -2.47 10.37
C THR A 191 18.53 -3.87 10.99
N LYS A 192 17.57 -4.73 10.60
CA LYS A 192 17.44 -6.12 11.03
C LYS A 192 16.74 -6.94 9.94
N ILE A 193 17.20 -8.17 9.69
CA ILE A 193 16.51 -9.14 8.83
C ILE A 193 16.47 -10.50 9.51
N ASP A 194 15.26 -10.91 9.88
CA ASP A 194 14.97 -12.23 10.44
C ASP A 194 14.34 -13.14 9.38
N VAL A 195 14.71 -14.42 9.40
CA VAL A 195 14.10 -15.44 8.55
C VAL A 195 13.33 -16.39 9.46
N VAL A 196 12.02 -16.50 9.24
CA VAL A 196 11.14 -17.36 10.01
C VAL A 196 10.61 -18.47 9.08
N PRO A 197 10.86 -19.75 9.38
CA PRO A 197 10.27 -20.85 8.63
C PRO A 197 8.74 -20.80 8.69
N VAL A 198 8.06 -21.09 7.58
CA VAL A 198 6.59 -21.05 7.52
C VAL A 198 5.92 -21.96 8.55
N ALA A 199 6.58 -23.06 8.91
CA ALA A 199 6.11 -24.02 9.91
C ALA A 199 6.01 -23.42 11.32
N GLU A 200 6.74 -22.33 11.60
CA GLU A 200 6.78 -21.67 12.91
C GLU A 200 5.81 -20.47 12.99
N VAL A 201 5.36 -19.92 11.87
CA VAL A 201 4.52 -18.70 11.83
C VAL A 201 3.15 -18.90 12.46
N PHE A 202 2.57 -20.11 12.32
CA PHE A 202 1.22 -20.43 12.78
C PHE A 202 1.18 -21.29 14.04
N GLN A 203 2.35 -21.63 14.61
CA GLN A 203 2.39 -22.32 15.89
C GLN A 203 2.13 -21.31 17.00
N LYS A 204 1.05 -21.54 17.74
CA LYS A 204 0.75 -20.93 19.04
C LYS A 204 0.68 -22.03 20.08
#